data_AF-A0A0B8Q1V9-F1
#
_entry.id   AF-A0A0B8Q1V9-F1
#
_cell.length_a   1.000
_cell.length_b   1.000
_cell.length_c   1.000
_cell.angle_alpha   90.00
_cell.angle_beta   90.00
_cell.angle_gamma   90.00
#
_symmetry.space_group_name_H-M   'P 1'
#
loop_
_entity.id
_entity.type
_entity.pdbx_description
1 polymer ?
#
loop_
_entity_poly.entity_id
_entity_poly.type
_entity_poly.pdbx_seq_one_letter_code
_entity_poly.pdbx_strand_id
1 'polypeptide(L)'
;MMQKTLMALIISARISSTAVAHEIGHEHEHVKDGWTTEAGFVSDVDVKAKLWNPRGKSQDEINERAEYVAQFFDAGRTPEDRAGDEQIKQRYQDAIVINSLMPSGVGIQGVSEEKFAEAVEKNRDNGITLISTSVWAFEGVNDVSFEETIEKTNKVSEEMDLVRVVRAEDIRRAKAEDKMAIMYNSQGADFVEQDLEKVGWAKENGIMVMNFTYNNDNA
;
A
#
# COMPACT_ATOMS: atom_id res chain seq x y z
N MET A 1 25.51 46.27 17.81
CA MET A 1 25.83 44.83 17.80
C MET A 1 24.78 44.01 18.55
N MET A 2 24.39 44.41 19.76
CA MET A 2 23.39 43.73 20.62
C MET A 2 22.00 43.55 20.00
N GLN A 3 21.55 44.49 19.17
CA GLN A 3 20.23 44.46 18.52
C GLN A 3 20.09 43.39 17.42
N LYS A 4 21.19 43.05 16.73
CA LYS A 4 21.18 42.01 15.68
C LYS A 4 21.18 40.60 16.29
N THR A 5 21.85 40.42 17.43
CA THR A 5 21.88 39.15 18.16
C THR A 5 20.53 38.81 18.80
N LEU A 6 19.81 39.81 19.34
CA LEU A 6 18.46 39.63 19.89
C LEU A 6 17.44 39.26 18.81
N MET A 7 17.56 39.86 17.62
CA MET A 7 16.66 39.61 16.49
C MET A 7 16.91 38.23 15.86
N ALA A 8 18.16 37.77 15.81
CA ALA A 8 18.50 36.41 15.38
C ALA A 8 17.95 35.35 16.35
N LEU A 9 17.97 35.60 17.67
CA LEU A 9 17.43 34.67 18.67
C LEU A 9 15.90 34.55 18.59
N ILE A 10 15.20 35.65 18.31
CA ILE A 10 13.74 35.66 18.13
C ILE A 10 13.33 34.95 16.83
N ILE A 11 14.10 35.12 15.76
CA ILE A 11 13.86 34.42 14.48
C ILE A 11 14.14 32.91 14.63
N SER A 12 15.23 32.52 15.30
CA SER A 12 15.51 31.11 15.57
C SER A 12 14.44 30.46 16.45
N ALA A 13 13.95 31.15 17.49
CA ALA A 13 12.86 30.65 18.33
C ALA A 13 11.53 30.49 17.57
N ARG A 14 11.25 31.36 16.58
CA ARG A 14 10.06 31.27 15.71
C ARG A 14 10.17 30.19 14.64
N ILE A 15 11.38 29.88 14.18
CA ILE A 15 11.62 28.77 13.23
C ILE A 15 11.60 27.42 13.97
N SER A 16 12.00 27.38 15.24
CA SER A 16 11.86 26.17 16.08
C SER A 16 10.41 25.81 16.40
N SER A 17 9.47 26.78 16.42
CA SER A 17 8.04 26.48 16.58
C SER A 17 7.37 25.91 15.32
N THR A 18 8.02 25.98 14.15
CA THR A 18 7.52 25.40 12.90
C THR A 18 8.15 24.04 12.56
N ALA A 19 9.08 23.56 13.40
CA ALA A 19 9.73 22.26 13.26
C ALA A 19 9.03 21.12 14.03
N VAL A 20 7.80 21.37 14.52
CA VAL A 20 6.89 20.33 15.02
C VAL A 20 5.80 20.10 13.98
N ALA A 21 6.14 19.37 12.92
CA ALA A 21 5.16 18.75 12.03
C ALA A 21 4.37 17.61 12.71
N HIS A 22 4.32 17.57 14.05
CA HIS A 22 3.79 16.48 14.86
C HIS A 22 2.56 16.85 15.70
N GLU A 23 2.21 18.14 15.81
CA GLU A 23 0.89 18.55 16.30
C GLU A 23 -0.06 18.67 15.09
N ILE A 24 -0.48 17.53 14.56
CA ILE A 24 -1.76 17.50 13.85
C ILE A 24 -2.78 17.87 14.93
N GLY A 25 -3.38 19.06 14.84
CA GLY A 25 -4.13 19.74 15.90
C GLY A 25 -5.36 18.99 16.40
N HIS A 26 -5.15 17.88 17.10
CA HIS A 26 -6.16 17.10 17.78
C HIS A 26 -5.88 17.20 19.28
N GLU A 27 -6.87 17.66 20.03
CA GLU A 27 -6.81 17.70 21.49
C GLU A 27 -6.53 16.31 22.04
N HIS A 28 -5.54 16.20 22.92
CA HIS A 28 -5.22 14.95 23.60
C HIS A 28 -4.77 15.21 25.03
N GLU A 29 -5.21 14.35 25.94
CA GLU A 29 -4.85 14.42 27.36
C GLU A 29 -3.88 13.28 27.68
N HIS A 30 -2.63 13.63 27.99
CA HIS A 30 -1.66 12.67 28.49
C HIS A 30 -2.04 12.19 29.88
N VAL A 31 -2.12 10.88 30.05
CA VAL A 31 -2.42 10.21 31.32
C VAL A 31 -1.35 9.16 31.60
N LYS A 32 -1.50 8.42 32.70
CA LYS A 32 -0.60 7.32 32.99
C LYS A 32 -0.69 6.26 31.86
N ASP A 33 0.47 5.83 31.36
CA ASP A 33 0.62 4.74 30.39
C ASP A 33 0.06 5.03 28.98
N GLY A 34 -0.22 6.30 28.64
CA GLY A 34 -0.69 6.70 27.32
C GLY A 34 -1.35 8.08 27.27
N TRP A 35 -2.25 8.28 26.31
CA TRP A 35 -3.06 9.50 26.22
C TRP A 35 -4.45 9.24 25.64
N THR A 36 -5.40 10.09 26.01
CA THR A 36 -6.77 10.04 25.50
C THR A 36 -6.95 11.01 24.35
N THR A 37 -7.62 10.57 23.29
CA THR A 37 -8.02 11.38 22.12
C THR A 37 -9.50 11.18 21.86
N GLU A 38 -10.09 11.98 20.96
CA GLU A 38 -11.46 11.72 20.46
C GLU A 38 -11.61 10.32 19.84
N ALA A 39 -10.55 9.79 19.22
CA ALA A 39 -10.54 8.46 18.61
C ALA A 39 -10.41 7.31 19.64
N GLY A 40 -10.17 7.64 20.91
CA GLY A 40 -9.98 6.70 22.01
C GLY A 40 -8.63 6.85 22.72
N PHE A 41 -8.37 5.91 23.64
CA PHE A 41 -7.11 5.83 24.38
C PHE A 41 -6.00 5.22 23.50
N VAL A 42 -4.88 5.93 23.39
CA VAL A 42 -3.65 5.47 22.76
C VAL A 42 -2.68 5.01 23.85
N SER A 43 -2.36 3.72 23.83
CA SER A 43 -1.50 3.09 24.83
C SER A 43 -0.02 3.25 24.50
N ASP A 44 0.77 3.63 25.50
CA ASP A 44 2.23 3.61 25.42
C ASP A 44 2.83 2.27 25.86
N VAL A 45 2.08 1.41 26.55
CA VAL A 45 2.68 0.22 27.21
C VAL A 45 2.09 -1.11 26.77
N ASP A 46 0.82 -1.12 26.37
CA ASP A 46 0.11 -2.33 25.94
C ASP A 46 0.16 -2.46 24.41
N VAL A 47 1.07 -3.33 23.94
CA VAL A 47 1.24 -3.68 22.52
C VAL A 47 0.01 -4.34 21.90
N LYS A 48 -0.99 -4.76 22.69
CA LYS A 48 -2.24 -5.34 22.19
C LYS A 48 -3.39 -4.35 22.13
N ALA A 49 -3.19 -3.13 22.65
CA ALA A 49 -4.20 -2.08 22.63
C ALA A 49 -4.63 -1.76 21.19
N LYS A 50 -5.90 -1.36 21.04
CA LYS A 50 -6.46 -0.98 19.72
C LYS A 50 -5.63 0.13 19.07
N LEU A 51 -5.31 1.17 19.83
CA LEU A 51 -4.40 2.23 19.46
C LEU A 51 -3.14 2.12 20.33
N TRP A 52 -1.99 1.95 19.69
CA TRP A 52 -0.70 1.80 20.37
C TRP A 52 0.31 2.76 19.75
N ASN A 53 1.16 3.37 20.58
CA ASN A 53 2.18 4.30 20.15
C ASN A 53 3.50 3.59 19.79
N PRO A 54 3.91 3.55 18.51
CA PRO A 54 5.17 2.94 18.11
C PRO A 54 6.39 3.86 18.33
N ARG A 55 6.20 5.15 18.64
CA ARG A 55 7.31 6.11 18.68
C ARG A 55 8.22 5.85 19.88
N GLY A 56 9.53 5.80 19.63
CA GLY A 56 10.54 5.60 20.66
C GLY A 56 10.60 4.18 21.23
N LYS A 57 9.89 3.22 20.61
CA LYS A 57 9.85 1.82 21.03
C LYS A 57 11.06 1.05 20.52
N SER A 58 11.46 0.04 21.27
CA SER A 58 12.50 -0.89 20.85
C SER A 58 12.03 -1.75 19.67
N GLN A 59 12.97 -2.30 18.90
CA GLN A 59 12.63 -3.21 17.81
C GLN A 59 11.87 -4.45 18.30
N ASP A 60 12.18 -4.94 19.51
CA ASP A 60 11.49 -6.09 20.10
C ASP A 60 10.01 -5.78 20.39
N GLU A 61 9.70 -4.60 20.95
CA GLU A 61 8.30 -4.17 21.14
C GLU A 61 7.55 -4.00 19.80
N ILE A 62 8.24 -3.49 18.78
CA ILE A 62 7.67 -3.35 17.43
C ILE A 62 7.38 -4.72 16.81
N ASN A 63 8.28 -5.68 16.97
CA ASN A 63 8.08 -7.05 16.49
C ASN A 63 6.93 -7.73 17.23
N GLU A 64 6.82 -7.58 18.54
CA GLU A 64 5.70 -8.13 19.33
C GLU A 64 4.35 -7.57 18.86
N ARG A 65 4.29 -6.24 18.62
CA ARG A 65 3.09 -5.62 18.02
C ARG A 65 2.78 -6.19 16.64
N ALA A 66 3.80 -6.33 15.79
CA ALA A 66 3.63 -6.86 14.44
C ALA A 66 3.09 -8.29 14.46
N GLU A 67 3.62 -9.16 15.33
CA GLU A 67 3.13 -10.52 15.52
C GLU A 67 1.67 -10.55 16.00
N TYR A 68 1.32 -9.72 16.98
CA TYR A 68 -0.07 -9.60 17.44
C TYR A 68 -1.00 -9.13 16.33
N VAL A 69 -0.61 -8.09 15.58
CA VAL A 69 -1.42 -7.57 14.48
C VAL A 69 -1.57 -8.61 13.37
N ALA A 70 -0.52 -9.39 13.08
CA ALA A 70 -0.55 -10.46 12.08
C ALA A 70 -1.60 -11.54 12.39
N GLN A 71 -1.96 -11.74 13.67
CA GLN A 71 -3.01 -12.69 14.07
C GLN A 71 -4.41 -12.29 13.55
N PHE A 72 -4.65 -11.03 13.22
CA PHE A 72 -5.91 -10.61 12.61
C PHE A 72 -5.95 -10.84 11.09
N PHE A 73 -4.84 -11.26 10.50
CA PHE A 73 -4.70 -11.57 9.08
C PHE A 73 -4.48 -13.08 8.90
N ASP A 74 -3.71 -13.48 7.88
CA ASP A 74 -3.54 -14.89 7.54
C ASP A 74 -2.86 -15.70 8.65
N ALA A 75 -1.97 -15.07 9.44
CA ALA A 75 -1.18 -15.76 10.46
C ALA A 75 -2.02 -16.28 11.65
N GLY A 76 -3.19 -15.69 11.92
CA GLY A 76 -4.08 -16.17 12.99
C GLY A 76 -5.18 -17.11 12.51
N ARG A 77 -5.24 -17.45 11.21
CA ARG A 77 -6.28 -18.33 10.67
C ARG A 77 -6.08 -19.77 11.11
N THR A 78 -7.13 -20.37 11.66
CA THR A 78 -7.15 -21.77 12.07
C THR A 78 -7.30 -22.73 10.87
N PRO A 79 -7.00 -24.03 11.01
CA PRO A 79 -7.30 -25.03 9.98
C PRO A 79 -8.79 -25.08 9.61
N GLU A 80 -9.69 -24.80 10.55
CA GLU A 80 -11.13 -24.75 10.30
C GLU A 80 -11.50 -23.54 9.42
N ASP A 81 -10.91 -22.37 9.68
CA ASP A 81 -11.09 -21.18 8.83
C ASP A 81 -10.64 -21.46 7.40
N ARG A 82 -9.51 -22.17 7.24
CA ARG A 82 -8.95 -22.53 5.92
C ARG A 82 -9.80 -23.60 5.22
N ALA A 83 -10.39 -24.54 5.96
CA ALA A 83 -11.30 -25.52 5.39
C ALA A 83 -12.58 -24.87 4.83
N GLY A 84 -13.01 -23.75 5.40
CA GLY A 84 -14.09 -22.93 4.86
C GLY A 84 -13.78 -22.34 3.47
N ASP A 85 -12.51 -22.05 3.16
CA ASP A 85 -12.11 -21.46 1.89
C ASP A 85 -12.43 -22.35 0.71
N GLU A 86 -12.26 -23.67 0.83
CA GLU A 86 -12.60 -24.60 -0.26
C GLU A 86 -14.07 -24.53 -0.65
N GLN A 87 -14.97 -24.36 0.32
CA GLN A 87 -16.40 -24.22 0.04
C GLN A 87 -16.70 -22.90 -0.68
N ILE A 88 -15.97 -21.83 -0.34
CA ILE A 88 -16.10 -20.53 -0.98
C ILE A 88 -15.55 -20.60 -2.41
N LYS A 89 -14.34 -21.15 -2.60
CA LYS A 89 -13.74 -21.35 -3.92
C LYS A 89 -14.65 -22.17 -4.83
N GLN A 90 -15.21 -23.27 -4.32
CA GLN A 90 -16.16 -24.09 -5.06
C GLN A 90 -17.42 -23.31 -5.46
N ARG A 91 -17.95 -22.45 -4.58
CA ARG A 91 -19.12 -21.61 -4.87
C ARG A 91 -18.87 -20.60 -5.98
N TYR A 92 -17.65 -20.09 -6.09
CA TYR A 92 -17.26 -19.07 -7.05
C TYR A 92 -16.39 -19.59 -8.20
N GLN A 93 -16.26 -20.92 -8.37
CA GLN A 93 -15.37 -21.52 -9.37
C GLN A 93 -15.67 -21.03 -10.80
N ASP A 94 -16.94 -20.79 -11.12
CA ASP A 94 -17.40 -20.34 -12.45
C ASP A 94 -17.47 -18.81 -12.56
N ALA A 95 -17.21 -18.08 -11.47
CA ALA A 95 -17.23 -16.63 -11.45
C ALA A 95 -15.90 -16.03 -11.93
N ILE A 96 -15.96 -14.79 -12.40
CA ILE A 96 -14.80 -13.91 -12.51
C ILE A 96 -14.64 -13.22 -11.16
N VAL A 97 -13.58 -13.56 -10.44
CA VAL A 97 -13.27 -12.97 -9.14
C VAL A 97 -12.14 -11.96 -9.33
N ILE A 98 -12.36 -10.71 -8.90
CA ILE A 98 -11.43 -9.60 -9.14
C ILE A 98 -10.89 -9.10 -7.81
N ASN A 99 -9.58 -9.12 -7.67
CA ASN A 99 -8.88 -8.30 -6.69
C ASN A 99 -8.57 -6.94 -7.34
N SER A 100 -9.37 -5.93 -6.98
CA SER A 100 -9.29 -4.59 -7.58
C SER A 100 -8.10 -3.78 -7.10
N LEU A 101 -7.34 -4.25 -6.10
CA LEU A 101 -6.14 -3.58 -5.62
C LEU A 101 -5.17 -4.57 -4.99
N MET A 102 -4.12 -4.90 -5.73
CA MET A 102 -2.87 -5.42 -5.19
C MET A 102 -1.90 -4.24 -5.08
N PRO A 103 -1.55 -3.81 -3.85
CA PRO A 103 -1.05 -2.47 -3.58
C PRO A 103 0.36 -2.18 -4.12
N SER A 104 1.09 -3.19 -4.59
CA SER A 104 2.49 -3.03 -4.97
C SER A 104 2.92 -4.01 -6.05
N GLY A 105 3.37 -3.47 -7.18
CA GLY A 105 4.23 -4.16 -8.14
C GLY A 105 5.68 -4.22 -7.66
N VAL A 106 6.56 -4.78 -8.49
CA VAL A 106 7.98 -4.96 -8.14
C VAL A 106 8.69 -3.62 -8.08
N GLY A 107 9.36 -3.33 -6.95
CA GLY A 107 10.11 -2.08 -6.73
C GLY A 107 9.31 -0.96 -6.07
N ILE A 108 8.06 -1.19 -5.67
CA ILE A 108 7.33 -0.28 -4.78
C ILE A 108 7.62 -0.68 -3.34
N GLN A 109 8.10 0.27 -2.52
CA GLN A 109 8.32 0.07 -1.08
C GLN A 109 9.07 -1.21 -0.70
N GLY A 110 10.11 -1.58 -1.44
CA GLY A 110 10.97 -2.73 -1.19
C GLY A 110 10.40 -4.07 -1.67
N VAL A 111 9.29 -4.10 -2.42
CA VAL A 111 8.72 -5.34 -2.94
C VAL A 111 9.65 -5.96 -3.98
N SER A 112 10.23 -7.12 -3.63
CA SER A 112 11.06 -7.92 -4.53
C SER A 112 10.24 -8.70 -5.55
N GLU A 113 10.91 -9.20 -6.60
CA GLU A 113 10.31 -10.14 -7.57
C GLU A 113 9.70 -11.37 -6.87
N GLU A 114 10.41 -11.95 -5.90
CA GLU A 114 9.94 -13.11 -5.11
C GLU A 114 8.67 -12.78 -4.33
N LYS A 115 8.62 -11.63 -3.65
CA LYS A 115 7.45 -11.24 -2.85
C LYS A 115 6.24 -10.92 -3.71
N PHE A 116 6.46 -10.32 -4.88
CA PHE A 116 5.41 -10.14 -5.87
C PHE A 116 4.87 -11.49 -6.37
N ALA A 117 5.77 -12.43 -6.72
CA ALA A 117 5.37 -13.76 -7.17
C ALA A 117 4.57 -14.53 -6.10
N GLU A 118 5.03 -14.51 -4.84
CA GLU A 118 4.31 -15.11 -3.70
C GLU A 118 2.89 -14.54 -3.57
N ALA A 119 2.73 -13.22 -3.71
CA ALA A 119 1.42 -12.57 -3.67
C ALA A 119 0.52 -12.99 -4.84
N VAL A 120 1.09 -13.12 -6.06
CA VAL A 120 0.37 -13.61 -7.24
C VAL A 120 -0.08 -15.06 -7.05
N GLU A 121 0.81 -15.95 -6.60
CA GLU A 121 0.47 -17.36 -6.31
C GLU A 121 -0.65 -17.46 -5.28
N LYS A 122 -0.55 -16.69 -4.20
CA LYS A 122 -1.61 -16.64 -3.19
C LYS A 122 -2.96 -16.21 -3.78
N ASN A 123 -2.99 -15.27 -4.72
CA ASN A 123 -4.24 -14.89 -5.37
C ASN A 123 -4.75 -16.01 -6.31
N ARG A 124 -3.85 -16.65 -7.06
CA ARG A 124 -4.18 -17.79 -7.94
C ARG A 124 -4.79 -18.95 -7.16
N ASP A 125 -4.17 -19.35 -6.05
CA ASP A 125 -4.62 -20.43 -5.16
C ASP A 125 -5.98 -20.15 -4.52
N ASN A 126 -6.34 -18.87 -4.39
CA ASN A 126 -7.61 -18.40 -3.90
C ASN A 126 -8.68 -18.20 -4.99
N GLY A 127 -8.41 -18.62 -6.23
CA GLY A 127 -9.36 -18.56 -7.34
C GLY A 127 -9.59 -17.16 -7.91
N ILE A 128 -8.68 -16.21 -7.63
CA ILE A 128 -8.75 -14.86 -8.18
C ILE A 128 -8.44 -14.90 -9.68
N THR A 129 -9.35 -14.36 -10.48
CA THR A 129 -9.24 -14.30 -11.95
C THR A 129 -8.41 -13.12 -12.42
N LEU A 130 -8.51 -11.98 -11.74
CA LEU A 130 -7.79 -10.75 -12.08
C LEU A 130 -7.22 -10.09 -10.83
N ILE A 131 -5.94 -9.73 -10.89
CA ILE A 131 -5.33 -8.75 -9.98
C ILE A 131 -5.12 -7.41 -10.69
N SER A 132 -5.49 -6.32 -10.01
CA SER A 132 -5.08 -4.98 -10.40
C SER A 132 -3.89 -4.55 -9.56
N THR A 133 -2.69 -4.61 -10.14
CA THR A 133 -1.43 -4.28 -9.48
C THR A 133 -1.12 -2.79 -9.60
N SER A 134 -0.82 -2.14 -8.48
CA SER A 134 -0.32 -0.78 -8.48
C SER A 134 1.12 -0.73 -8.97
N VAL A 135 1.41 0.14 -9.94
CA VAL A 135 2.77 0.42 -10.43
C VAL A 135 3.24 1.83 -10.05
N TRP A 136 2.36 2.61 -9.41
CA TRP A 136 2.63 3.95 -8.93
C TRP A 136 1.66 4.35 -7.81
N ALA A 137 2.09 5.24 -6.91
CA ALA A 137 1.20 5.92 -5.96
C ALA A 137 1.52 7.43 -5.85
N PHE A 138 2.77 7.79 -5.59
CA PHE A 138 3.26 9.17 -5.50
C PHE A 138 4.78 9.23 -5.71
N GLU A 139 5.32 10.41 -5.97
CA GLU A 139 6.77 10.61 -6.14
C GLU A 139 7.58 10.10 -4.93
N GLY A 140 8.58 9.25 -5.20
CA GLY A 140 9.45 8.67 -4.18
C GLY A 140 8.92 7.41 -3.50
N VAL A 141 7.74 6.89 -3.90
CA VAL A 141 7.23 5.61 -3.37
C VAL A 141 7.91 4.37 -3.98
N ASN A 142 8.42 4.52 -5.21
CA ASN A 142 9.15 3.47 -5.91
C ASN A 142 10.65 3.57 -5.55
N ASP A 143 11.29 2.44 -5.26
CA ASP A 143 12.74 2.37 -5.03
C ASP A 143 13.54 2.49 -6.34
N VAL A 144 12.85 2.30 -7.45
CA VAL A 144 13.35 2.39 -8.82
C VAL A 144 12.46 3.34 -9.63
N SER A 145 12.82 3.63 -10.89
CA SER A 145 11.97 4.48 -11.71
C SER A 145 10.59 3.85 -11.95
N PHE A 146 9.63 4.68 -12.36
CA PHE A 146 8.29 4.21 -12.71
C PHE A 146 8.35 3.19 -13.87
N GLU A 147 9.16 3.49 -14.89
CA GLU A 147 9.42 2.60 -16.02
C GLU A 147 10.03 1.27 -15.57
N GLU A 148 11.03 1.30 -14.69
CA GLU A 148 11.70 0.10 -14.19
C GLU A 148 10.76 -0.76 -13.32
N THR A 149 9.84 -0.12 -12.58
CA THR A 149 8.77 -0.81 -11.83
C THR A 149 7.85 -1.57 -12.78
N ILE A 150 7.43 -0.94 -13.89
CA ILE A 150 6.62 -1.56 -14.94
C ILE A 150 7.38 -2.71 -15.59
N GLU A 151 8.64 -2.51 -15.96
CA GLU A 151 9.49 -3.53 -16.60
C GLU A 151 9.67 -4.76 -15.72
N LYS A 152 10.05 -4.58 -14.45
CA LYS A 152 10.23 -5.69 -13.51
C LYS A 152 8.92 -6.42 -13.23
N THR A 153 7.82 -5.68 -13.10
CA THR A 153 6.50 -6.29 -12.90
C THR A 153 6.07 -7.07 -14.14
N ASN A 154 6.34 -6.58 -15.35
CA ASN A 154 6.09 -7.31 -16.60
C ASN A 154 6.90 -8.60 -16.65
N LYS A 155 8.20 -8.53 -16.38
CA LYS A 155 9.10 -9.69 -16.38
C LYS A 155 8.55 -10.82 -15.48
N VAL A 156 8.25 -10.52 -14.22
CA VAL A 156 7.70 -11.55 -13.32
C VAL A 156 6.32 -12.04 -13.77
N SER A 157 5.48 -11.14 -14.28
CA SER A 157 4.16 -11.52 -14.82
C SER A 157 4.25 -12.49 -16.00
N GLU A 158 5.22 -12.30 -16.89
CA GLU A 158 5.49 -13.18 -18.02
C GLU A 158 6.04 -14.53 -17.57
N GLU A 159 7.00 -14.54 -16.63
CA GLU A 159 7.55 -15.76 -16.03
C GLU A 159 6.46 -16.61 -15.35
N MET A 160 5.43 -15.94 -14.81
CA MET A 160 4.28 -16.57 -14.16
C MET A 160 3.10 -16.87 -15.10
N ASP A 161 3.26 -16.67 -16.42
CA ASP A 161 2.24 -16.90 -17.45
C ASP A 161 0.91 -16.14 -17.20
N LEU A 162 1.00 -14.90 -16.72
CA LEU A 162 -0.16 -14.04 -16.52
C LEU A 162 -0.65 -13.41 -17.81
N VAL A 163 -1.97 -13.31 -17.97
CA VAL A 163 -2.56 -12.61 -19.13
C VAL A 163 -2.68 -11.12 -18.84
N ARG A 164 -1.91 -10.31 -19.57
CA ARG A 164 -2.00 -8.85 -19.51
C ARG A 164 -3.37 -8.35 -20.01
N VAL A 165 -4.03 -7.52 -19.21
CA VAL A 165 -5.36 -6.97 -19.51
C VAL A 165 -5.27 -5.54 -19.98
N VAL A 166 -5.76 -5.30 -21.20
CA VAL A 166 -5.98 -3.94 -21.75
C VAL A 166 -7.42 -3.72 -22.20
N ARG A 167 -8.27 -4.75 -22.12
CA ARG A 167 -9.71 -4.73 -22.41
C ARG A 167 -10.43 -5.82 -21.63
N ALA A 168 -11.74 -5.66 -21.43
CA ALA A 168 -12.54 -6.59 -20.64
C ALA A 168 -12.56 -8.02 -21.20
N GLU A 169 -12.40 -8.18 -22.52
CA GLU A 169 -12.34 -9.50 -23.18
C GLU A 169 -11.11 -10.31 -22.76
N ASP A 170 -10.01 -9.66 -22.40
CA ASP A 170 -8.79 -10.36 -21.97
C ASP A 170 -9.03 -11.11 -20.65
N ILE A 171 -9.87 -10.56 -19.76
CA ILE A 171 -10.23 -11.19 -18.48
C ILE A 171 -11.02 -12.49 -18.73
N ARG A 172 -12.00 -12.42 -19.65
CA ARG A 172 -12.81 -13.60 -20.01
C ARG A 172 -11.97 -14.67 -20.70
N ARG A 173 -11.05 -14.25 -21.58
CA ARG A 173 -10.09 -15.15 -22.24
C ARG A 173 -9.20 -15.84 -21.21
N ALA A 174 -8.60 -15.09 -20.28
CA ALA A 174 -7.76 -15.65 -19.22
C ALA A 174 -8.52 -16.71 -18.41
N LYS A 175 -9.75 -16.42 -17.98
CA LYS A 175 -10.59 -17.38 -17.27
C LYS A 175 -10.87 -18.65 -18.07
N ALA A 176 -11.16 -18.52 -19.37
CA ALA A 176 -11.44 -19.66 -20.24
C ALA A 176 -10.18 -20.51 -20.53
N GLU A 177 -9.00 -19.91 -20.44
CA GLU A 177 -7.69 -20.56 -20.63
C GLU A 177 -7.10 -21.09 -19.31
N ASP A 178 -7.85 -21.03 -18.19
CA ASP A 178 -7.37 -21.36 -16.84
C ASP A 178 -6.12 -20.57 -16.43
N LYS A 179 -6.03 -19.32 -16.90
CA LYS A 179 -4.97 -18.38 -16.57
C LYS A 179 -5.48 -17.27 -15.68
N MET A 180 -4.57 -16.76 -14.85
CA MET A 180 -4.79 -15.56 -14.08
C MET A 180 -4.44 -14.33 -14.92
N ALA A 181 -5.26 -13.29 -14.80
CA ALA A 181 -5.10 -12.03 -15.51
C ALA A 181 -4.44 -10.97 -14.60
N ILE A 182 -3.70 -10.04 -15.22
CA ILE A 182 -3.10 -8.89 -14.54
C ILE A 182 -3.38 -7.58 -15.28
N MET A 183 -3.78 -6.57 -14.52
CA MET A 183 -3.98 -5.20 -14.97
C MET A 183 -3.12 -4.26 -14.12
N TYR A 184 -2.61 -3.16 -14.69
CA TYR A 184 -1.92 -2.14 -13.89
C TYR A 184 -2.87 -1.00 -13.53
N ASN A 185 -2.69 -0.51 -12.31
CA ASN A 185 -3.28 0.72 -11.82
C ASN A 185 -2.20 1.68 -11.30
N SER A 186 -2.57 2.95 -11.17
CA SER A 186 -1.86 3.88 -10.29
C SER A 186 -2.79 4.33 -9.16
N GLN A 187 -2.25 4.40 -7.95
CA GLN A 187 -3.00 4.86 -6.76
C GLN A 187 -2.97 6.38 -6.60
N GLY A 188 -2.17 7.08 -7.41
CA GLY A 188 -2.21 8.53 -7.61
C GLY A 188 -1.85 8.90 -9.05
N ALA A 189 -1.92 10.19 -9.37
CA ALA A 189 -1.71 10.74 -10.71
C ALA A 189 -0.86 12.03 -10.72
N ASP A 190 -0.08 12.28 -9.67
CA ASP A 190 0.90 13.38 -9.61
C ASP A 190 1.88 13.36 -10.80
N PHE A 191 2.20 12.18 -11.34
CA PHE A 191 3.07 12.07 -12.52
C PHE A 191 2.54 12.75 -13.78
N VAL A 192 1.22 13.01 -13.90
CA VAL A 192 0.61 13.72 -15.05
C VAL A 192 0.34 15.19 -14.77
N GLU A 193 0.57 15.68 -13.55
CA GLU A 193 0.18 17.01 -13.11
C GLU A 193 0.78 18.12 -14.00
N GLN A 194 2.05 17.97 -14.34
CA GLN A 194 2.80 18.93 -15.17
C GLN A 194 2.79 18.57 -16.66
N ASP A 195 2.28 17.38 -17.02
CA ASP A 195 2.31 16.86 -18.39
C ASP A 195 1.15 15.86 -18.62
N LEU A 196 0.07 16.35 -19.21
CA LEU A 196 -1.11 15.54 -19.51
C LEU A 196 -0.87 14.53 -20.66
N GLU A 197 0.19 14.66 -21.46
CA GLU A 197 0.53 13.67 -22.48
C GLU A 197 0.89 12.32 -21.84
N LYS A 198 1.32 12.34 -20.57
CA LYS A 198 1.59 11.13 -19.79
C LYS A 198 0.34 10.27 -19.52
N VAL A 199 -0.87 10.78 -19.71
CA VAL A 199 -2.09 9.94 -19.73
C VAL A 199 -2.04 8.95 -20.89
N GLY A 200 -1.57 9.40 -22.06
CA GLY A 200 -1.34 8.55 -23.23
C GLY A 200 -0.25 7.52 -22.97
N TRP A 201 0.89 7.96 -22.44
CA TRP A 201 1.98 7.08 -22.03
C TRP A 201 1.54 6.01 -21.01
N ALA A 202 0.73 6.39 -20.01
CA ALA A 202 0.24 5.46 -19.00
C ALA A 202 -0.62 4.36 -19.64
N LYS A 203 -1.51 4.73 -20.57
CA LYS A 203 -2.32 3.78 -21.33
C LYS A 203 -1.47 2.86 -22.20
N GLU A 204 -0.45 3.40 -22.88
CA GLU A 204 0.48 2.63 -23.71
C GLU A 204 1.28 1.60 -22.90
N ASN A 205 1.58 1.92 -21.64
CA ASN A 205 2.22 1.00 -20.67
C ASN A 205 1.21 0.10 -19.93
N GLY A 206 -0.07 0.13 -20.33
CA GLY A 206 -1.14 -0.73 -19.84
C GLY A 206 -1.63 -0.39 -18.42
N ILE A 207 -1.46 0.86 -17.98
CA ILE A 207 -2.15 1.38 -16.80
C ILE A 207 -3.59 1.69 -17.22
N MET A 208 -4.53 0.88 -16.73
CA MET A 208 -5.93 0.92 -17.16
C MET A 208 -6.85 1.55 -16.11
N VAL A 209 -6.34 1.75 -14.89
CA VAL A 209 -7.04 2.40 -13.79
C VAL A 209 -6.09 3.43 -13.17
N MET A 210 -6.59 4.64 -12.96
CA MET A 210 -5.80 5.74 -12.41
C MET A 210 -6.63 6.46 -11.37
N ASN A 211 -6.17 6.44 -10.13
CA ASN A 211 -6.68 7.32 -9.09
C ASN A 211 -6.09 8.71 -9.29
N PHE A 212 -6.90 9.75 -9.06
CA PHE A 212 -6.43 11.13 -9.19
C PHE A 212 -5.60 11.61 -8.00
N THR A 213 -5.86 11.07 -6.81
CA THR A 213 -5.18 11.46 -5.56
C THR A 213 -4.82 10.24 -4.72
N TYR A 214 -3.82 10.41 -3.84
CA TYR A 214 -3.40 9.39 -2.89
C TYR A 214 -3.13 10.01 -1.52
N ASN A 215 -4.03 9.78 -0.56
CA ASN A 215 -4.03 10.28 0.83
C ASN A 215 -4.06 11.80 1.03
N ASN A 216 -3.41 12.58 0.17
CA ASN A 216 -3.34 14.03 0.19
C ASN A 216 -3.75 14.61 -1.17
N ASP A 217 -3.97 15.92 -1.19
CA ASP A 217 -4.13 16.68 -2.43
C ASP A 217 -2.84 16.60 -3.27
N ASN A 218 -3.02 16.60 -4.59
CA ASN A 218 -1.93 16.96 -5.51
C ASN A 218 -1.69 18.50 -5.46
N ALA A 219 -0.66 19.01 -6.15
CA ALA A 219 -0.18 20.39 -5.94
C ALA A 219 -1.24 21.50 -6.14
#